data_AF-A0A933QLA0-F1
#
_entry.id   AF-A0A933QLA0-F1
#
_cell.length_a   1.000
_cell.length_b   1.000
_cell.length_c   1.000
_cell.angle_alpha   90.00
_cell.angle_beta   90.00
_cell.angle_gamma   90.00
#
_symmetry.space_group_name_H-M   'P 1'
#
loop_
_entity.id
_entity.type
_entity.pdbx_description
1 polymer ?
#
loop_
_entity_poly.entity_id
_entity_poly.type
_entity_poly.pdbx_seq_one_letter_code
_entity_poly.pdbx_strand_id
1 'polypeptide(L)'
;MNTLSPADTKVIDAPISSLHIPQLDGIRGIAILLVVIFHYFAKSIDPHANLLTEYAAKLADLTWSGVDLFFVLSGFLIGGILLDHRKAPNYFQSFYARRIARIFPLYFAYLVAFLIVGTIMLVFWASPPMIALFGSPFSPLAYITYTQNIQMAMENRWGPAWLSVTWSLAVEEQFYLLLPFIIRLVKPRWIPRLLVTLILLSPVWRIVQWLASNVIFANYVLLFARMDALFFGVLCAYLMRRSFTKNLIQTHRRALYTLMFILAFSLAFLPTHLAPEDHSVEMNTYGYSLLALLYACFLLIAITEQRGLVSKLTQNPLLRQLGILAYGIYLFHDPVNRLAHAMLLNQTPHLQTVADILVTLLSFTITLALAYFSWHTFEKKFVARGHAIQYKK
;
A
#
# COMPACT_ATOMS: atom_id res chain seq x y z
N MET A 1 -14.12 -12.47 -43.77
CA MET A 1 -14.85 -12.46 -42.48
C MET A 1 -14.35 -13.64 -41.67
N ASN A 2 -13.38 -13.44 -40.78
CA ASN A 2 -12.89 -14.51 -39.92
C ASN A 2 -13.82 -14.62 -38.71
N THR A 3 -14.65 -15.66 -38.69
CA THR A 3 -15.47 -16.02 -37.54
C THR A 3 -14.56 -16.53 -36.43
N LEU A 4 -14.50 -15.78 -35.33
CA LEU A 4 -13.78 -16.18 -34.12
C LEU A 4 -14.41 -17.48 -33.56
N SER A 5 -13.56 -18.38 -33.06
CA SER A 5 -13.97 -19.66 -32.48
C SER A 5 -14.85 -19.45 -31.23
N PRO A 6 -15.80 -20.36 -30.93
CA PRO A 6 -16.56 -20.37 -29.66
C PRO A 6 -15.69 -20.43 -28.40
N ALA A 7 -14.41 -20.85 -28.53
CA ALA A 7 -13.44 -20.83 -27.45
C ALA A 7 -12.85 -19.42 -27.19
N ASP A 8 -12.68 -18.61 -28.24
CA ASP A 8 -12.14 -17.25 -28.15
C ASP A 8 -13.16 -16.27 -27.56
N THR A 9 -14.45 -16.53 -27.77
CA THR A 9 -15.55 -15.74 -27.17
C THR A 9 -15.68 -15.96 -25.66
N LYS A 10 -15.37 -17.15 -25.14
CA LYS A 10 -15.39 -17.43 -23.69
C LYS A 10 -14.31 -16.67 -22.89
N VAL A 11 -13.21 -16.28 -23.53
CA VAL A 11 -12.13 -15.50 -22.87
C VAL A 11 -12.50 -14.01 -22.76
N ILE A 12 -13.37 -13.52 -23.64
CA ILE A 12 -13.76 -12.10 -23.70
C ILE A 12 -14.81 -11.75 -22.61
N ASP A 13 -15.59 -12.74 -22.17
CA ASP A 13 -16.66 -12.56 -21.17
C ASP A 13 -16.27 -13.01 -19.75
N ALA A 14 -15.03 -13.46 -19.53
CA ALA A 14 -14.56 -13.83 -18.20
C ALA A 14 -14.45 -12.56 -17.32
N PRO A 15 -14.93 -12.58 -16.05
CA PRO A 15 -14.74 -11.46 -15.14
C PRO A 15 -13.25 -11.13 -15.03
N ILE A 16 -12.90 -9.84 -15.10
CA ILE A 16 -11.50 -9.37 -15.00
C ILE A 16 -10.82 -9.93 -13.72
N SER A 17 -11.60 -10.17 -12.66
CA SER A 17 -11.14 -10.80 -11.41
C SER A 17 -10.75 -12.28 -11.48
N SER A 18 -11.11 -13.00 -12.56
CA SER A 18 -10.80 -14.42 -12.74
C SER A 18 -9.49 -14.69 -13.51
N LEU A 19 -8.95 -13.67 -14.19
CA LEU A 19 -7.67 -13.74 -14.89
C LEU A 19 -6.57 -13.19 -13.99
N HIS A 20 -5.52 -13.97 -13.79
CA HIS A 20 -4.29 -13.47 -13.19
C HIS A 20 -3.66 -12.43 -14.12
N ILE A 21 -3.58 -11.17 -13.67
CA ILE A 21 -2.98 -10.07 -14.44
C ILE A 21 -1.54 -9.88 -13.94
N PRO A 22 -0.52 -10.34 -14.68
CA PRO A 22 0.88 -10.32 -14.22
C PRO A 22 1.37 -8.91 -13.85
N GLN A 23 0.88 -7.89 -14.54
CA GLN A 23 1.23 -6.50 -14.31
C GLN A 23 0.86 -6.05 -12.89
N LEU A 24 -0.23 -6.56 -12.31
CA LEU A 24 -0.64 -6.17 -10.95
C LEU A 24 0.35 -6.65 -9.89
N ASP A 25 0.97 -7.82 -10.09
CA ASP A 25 2.04 -8.27 -9.20
C ASP A 25 3.31 -7.46 -9.41
N GLY A 26 3.65 -7.08 -10.64
CA GLY A 26 4.78 -6.16 -10.86
C GLY A 26 4.57 -4.79 -10.23
N ILE A 27 3.36 -4.23 -10.29
CA ILE A 27 3.04 -2.96 -9.60
C ILE A 27 3.18 -3.12 -8.09
N ARG A 28 2.72 -4.24 -7.50
CA ARG A 28 2.97 -4.53 -6.08
C ARG A 28 4.46 -4.63 -5.76
N GLY A 29 5.25 -5.22 -6.66
CA GLY A 29 6.71 -5.28 -6.56
C GLY A 29 7.36 -3.91 -6.54
N ILE A 30 6.87 -2.99 -7.38
CA ILE A 30 7.31 -1.59 -7.38
C ILE A 30 6.91 -0.91 -6.08
N ALA A 31 5.66 -1.07 -5.64
CA ALA A 31 5.15 -0.48 -4.41
C ALA A 31 5.97 -0.90 -3.18
N ILE A 32 6.27 -2.20 -3.03
CA ILE A 32 7.08 -2.67 -1.91
C ILE A 32 8.53 -2.20 -2.00
N LEU A 33 9.10 -2.14 -3.21
CA LEU A 33 10.45 -1.65 -3.39
C LEU A 33 10.57 -0.17 -3.00
N LEU A 34 9.59 0.66 -3.37
CA LEU A 34 9.53 2.05 -2.93
C LEU A 34 9.51 2.15 -1.39
N VAL A 35 8.64 1.38 -0.71
CA VAL A 35 8.57 1.36 0.76
C VAL A 35 9.90 0.95 1.40
N VAL A 36 10.56 -0.09 0.87
CA VAL A 36 11.86 -0.54 1.37
C VAL A 36 12.93 0.52 1.13
N ILE A 37 12.98 1.13 -0.06
CA ILE A 37 13.93 2.20 -0.38
C ILE A 37 13.82 3.32 0.65
N PHE A 38 12.59 3.70 1.02
CA PHE A 38 12.37 4.75 2.01
C PHE A 38 12.97 4.40 3.37
N HIS A 39 12.61 3.24 3.92
CA HIS A 39 12.98 2.85 5.29
C HIS A 39 14.43 2.39 5.44
N TYR A 40 15.06 1.91 4.36
CA TYR A 40 16.44 1.41 4.39
C TYR A 40 17.46 2.47 3.98
N PHE A 41 17.09 3.37 3.05
CA PHE A 41 18.04 4.27 2.41
C PHE A 41 17.62 5.73 2.51
N ALA A 42 16.41 6.10 2.12
CA ALA A 42 16.01 7.51 1.99
C ALA A 42 16.11 8.27 3.32
N LYS A 43 15.63 7.66 4.42
CA LYS A 43 15.70 8.26 5.78
C LYS A 43 17.13 8.52 6.27
N SER A 44 18.14 7.96 5.62
CA SER A 44 19.55 8.06 6.00
C SER A 44 20.33 9.09 5.17
N ILE A 45 19.71 9.72 4.17
CA ILE A 45 20.36 10.73 3.33
C ILE A 45 20.36 12.07 4.09
N ASP A 46 21.54 12.63 4.36
CA ASP A 46 21.68 13.98 4.91
C ASP A 46 21.31 15.03 3.84
N PRO A 47 20.21 15.79 4.02
CA PRO A 47 19.75 16.74 3.03
C PRO A 47 20.65 17.99 2.94
N HIS A 48 21.50 18.26 3.95
CA HIS A 48 22.19 19.55 4.10
C HIS A 48 23.62 19.58 3.54
N ALA A 49 24.08 18.51 2.90
CA ALA A 49 25.46 18.46 2.38
C ALA A 49 25.69 19.38 1.16
N ASN A 50 24.73 19.47 0.24
CA ASN A 50 24.70 20.39 -0.91
C ASN A 50 23.34 20.35 -1.65
N LEU A 51 23.17 21.21 -2.66
CA LEU A 51 21.92 21.28 -3.44
C LEU A 51 21.55 19.94 -4.13
N LEU A 52 22.54 19.20 -4.66
CA LEU A 52 22.28 17.92 -5.32
C LEU A 52 21.78 16.87 -4.32
N THR A 53 22.37 16.82 -3.11
CA THR A 53 21.92 15.90 -2.05
C THR A 53 20.57 16.29 -1.49
N GLU A 54 20.24 17.59 -1.44
CA GLU A 54 18.91 18.07 -1.05
C GLU A 54 17.83 17.58 -2.04
N TYR A 55 18.05 17.77 -3.35
CA TYR A 55 17.14 17.25 -4.37
C TYR A 55 17.07 15.71 -4.39
N ALA A 56 18.21 15.03 -4.19
CA ALA A 56 18.24 13.57 -4.13
C ALA A 56 17.49 13.03 -2.90
N ALA A 57 17.67 13.64 -1.71
CA ALA A 57 16.95 13.31 -0.49
C ALA A 57 15.44 13.48 -0.70
N LYS A 58 15.01 14.60 -1.27
CA LYS A 58 13.61 14.87 -1.57
C LYS A 58 12.98 13.86 -2.55
N LEU A 59 13.70 13.49 -3.60
CA LEU A 59 13.23 12.46 -4.54
C LEU A 59 13.22 11.06 -3.90
N ALA A 60 14.17 10.78 -3.00
CA ALA A 60 14.19 9.56 -2.23
C ALA A 60 13.04 9.52 -1.21
N ASP A 61 12.67 10.63 -0.60
CA ASP A 61 11.53 10.73 0.31
C ASP A 61 10.25 10.27 -0.37
N LEU A 62 10.00 10.68 -1.62
CA LEU A 62 8.82 10.23 -2.38
C LEU A 62 8.63 8.71 -2.40
N THR A 63 9.67 7.91 -2.18
CA THR A 63 9.55 6.45 -2.11
C THR A 63 8.70 5.95 -0.93
N TRP A 64 8.46 6.75 0.13
CA TRP A 64 7.50 6.39 1.18
C TRP A 64 6.08 6.18 0.62
N SER A 65 5.74 6.89 -0.46
CA SER A 65 4.43 6.85 -1.10
C SER A 65 4.15 5.54 -1.86
N GLY A 66 5.07 4.57 -1.82
CA GLY A 66 4.76 3.18 -2.20
C GLY A 66 3.53 2.62 -1.47
N VAL A 67 3.24 3.09 -0.25
CA VAL A 67 1.99 2.77 0.47
C VAL A 67 0.74 3.33 -0.23
N ASP A 68 0.81 4.54 -0.80
CA ASP A 68 -0.31 5.12 -1.57
C ASP A 68 -0.55 4.32 -2.87
N LEU A 69 0.51 3.79 -3.49
CA LEU A 69 0.35 2.87 -4.62
C LEU A 69 -0.31 1.55 -4.19
N PHE A 70 -0.01 1.03 -3.00
CA PHE A 70 -0.75 -0.11 -2.43
C PHE A 70 -2.22 0.23 -2.24
N PHE A 71 -2.57 1.41 -1.70
CA PHE A 71 -3.97 1.81 -1.56
C PHE A 71 -4.72 1.86 -2.91
N VAL A 72 -4.12 2.47 -3.94
CA VAL A 72 -4.73 2.49 -5.29
C VAL A 72 -4.91 1.07 -5.83
N LEU A 73 -3.90 0.20 -5.67
CA LEU A 73 -3.98 -1.20 -6.07
C LEU A 73 -5.07 -1.97 -5.33
N SER A 74 -5.15 -1.80 -4.01
CA SER A 74 -6.15 -2.45 -3.16
C SER A 74 -7.56 -2.01 -3.55
N GLY A 75 -7.75 -0.72 -3.80
CA GLY A 75 -8.99 -0.19 -4.37
C GLY A 75 -9.37 -0.85 -5.69
N PHE A 76 -8.42 -0.97 -6.62
CA PHE A 76 -8.67 -1.58 -7.93
C PHE A 76 -9.03 -3.06 -7.85
N LEU A 77 -8.26 -3.82 -7.08
CA LEU A 77 -8.45 -5.26 -6.92
C LEU A 77 -9.74 -5.59 -6.18
N ILE A 78 -9.93 -4.99 -5.01
CA ILE A 78 -11.07 -5.27 -4.14
C ILE A 78 -12.35 -4.69 -4.72
N GLY A 79 -12.32 -3.44 -5.18
CA GLY A 79 -13.43 -2.83 -5.90
C GLY A 79 -13.83 -3.66 -7.11
N GLY A 80 -12.85 -4.18 -7.85
CA GLY A 80 -13.11 -5.03 -8.99
C GLY A 80 -13.79 -6.36 -8.66
N ILE A 81 -13.25 -7.11 -7.71
CA ILE A 81 -13.83 -8.37 -7.24
C ILE A 81 -15.28 -8.16 -6.77
N LEU A 82 -15.52 -7.09 -6.00
CA LEU A 82 -16.83 -6.77 -5.46
C LEU A 82 -17.83 -6.33 -6.54
N LEU A 83 -17.39 -5.60 -7.57
CA LEU A 83 -18.23 -5.22 -8.71
C LEU A 83 -18.62 -6.44 -9.55
N ASP A 84 -17.68 -7.35 -9.83
CA ASP A 84 -17.91 -8.55 -10.64
C ASP A 84 -18.89 -9.52 -9.97
N HIS A 85 -18.77 -9.69 -8.64
CA HIS A 85 -19.58 -10.64 -7.89
C HIS A 85 -20.75 -10.00 -7.14
N ARG A 86 -21.12 -8.75 -7.45
CA ARG A 86 -22.14 -7.96 -6.74
C ARG A 86 -23.49 -8.67 -6.54
N LYS A 87 -23.85 -9.59 -7.44
CA LYS A 87 -25.10 -10.35 -7.41
C LYS A 87 -25.00 -11.72 -6.72
N ALA A 88 -23.79 -12.20 -6.41
CA ALA A 88 -23.59 -13.52 -5.83
C ALA A 88 -24.33 -13.66 -4.49
N PRO A 89 -25.03 -14.79 -4.23
CA PRO A 89 -25.77 -14.98 -2.99
C PRO A 89 -24.84 -15.10 -1.77
N ASN A 90 -23.65 -15.67 -1.93
CA ASN A 90 -22.63 -15.80 -0.88
C ASN A 90 -21.57 -14.68 -0.93
N TYR A 91 -21.93 -13.49 -1.45
CA TYR A 91 -21.05 -12.35 -1.67
C TYR A 91 -20.14 -12.03 -0.47
N PHE A 92 -20.73 -11.77 0.70
CA PHE A 92 -19.96 -11.39 1.91
C PHE A 92 -19.09 -12.54 2.41
N GLN A 93 -19.64 -13.75 2.47
CA GLN A 93 -18.91 -14.93 2.95
C GLN A 93 -17.66 -15.20 2.10
N SER A 94 -17.81 -15.25 0.78
CA SER A 94 -16.68 -15.47 -0.14
C SER A 94 -15.67 -14.33 -0.10
N PHE A 95 -16.12 -13.10 0.09
CA PHE A 95 -15.22 -11.96 0.19
C PHE A 95 -14.38 -12.01 1.47
N TYR A 96 -15.02 -12.03 2.64
CA TYR A 96 -14.33 -11.96 3.93
C TYR A 96 -13.49 -13.20 4.19
N ALA A 97 -13.93 -14.40 3.81
CA ALA A 97 -13.13 -15.60 4.00
C ALA A 97 -11.79 -15.54 3.24
N ARG A 98 -11.77 -14.98 2.03
CA ARG A 98 -10.54 -14.78 1.25
C ARG A 98 -9.64 -13.70 1.84
N ARG A 99 -10.21 -12.64 2.43
CA ARG A 99 -9.44 -11.55 3.06
C ARG A 99 -8.81 -12.02 4.37
N ILE A 100 -9.61 -12.63 5.24
CA ILE A 100 -9.15 -13.23 6.50
C ILE A 100 -8.02 -14.21 6.21
N ALA A 101 -8.20 -15.14 5.26
CA ALA A 101 -7.18 -16.13 4.94
C ALA A 101 -5.90 -15.53 4.31
N ARG A 102 -5.94 -14.31 3.76
CA ARG A 102 -4.78 -13.62 3.20
C ARG A 102 -4.01 -12.82 4.25
N ILE A 103 -4.71 -12.17 5.17
CA ILE A 103 -4.14 -11.09 6.00
C ILE A 103 -3.91 -11.57 7.43
N PHE A 104 -4.95 -12.14 8.06
CA PHE A 104 -4.97 -12.43 9.49
C PHE A 104 -3.86 -13.40 9.93
N PRO A 105 -3.60 -14.52 9.23
CA PRO A 105 -2.62 -15.51 9.71
C PRO A 105 -1.25 -14.89 9.98
N LEU A 106 -0.71 -14.11 9.04
CA LEU A 106 0.62 -13.52 9.21
C LEU A 106 0.59 -12.32 10.14
N TYR A 107 -0.47 -11.50 10.09
CA TYR A 107 -0.58 -10.34 10.98
C TYR A 107 -0.61 -10.75 12.45
N PHE A 108 -1.43 -11.74 12.82
CA PHE A 108 -1.48 -12.22 14.20
C PHE A 108 -0.21 -12.96 14.62
N ALA A 109 0.43 -13.73 13.72
CA ALA A 109 1.74 -14.31 13.99
C ALA A 109 2.79 -13.22 14.27
N TYR A 110 2.73 -12.11 13.53
CA TYR A 110 3.59 -10.95 13.71
C TYR A 110 3.33 -10.20 15.03
N LEU A 111 2.07 -10.05 15.45
CA LEU A 111 1.73 -9.51 16.77
C LEU A 111 2.24 -10.40 17.91
N VAL A 112 2.11 -11.72 17.78
CA VAL A 112 2.66 -12.67 18.76
C VAL A 112 4.18 -12.59 18.80
N ALA A 113 4.83 -12.50 17.64
CA ALA A 113 6.29 -12.31 17.56
C ALA A 113 6.72 -10.99 18.24
N PHE A 114 6.00 -9.89 18.04
CA PHE A 114 6.24 -8.63 18.74
C PHE A 114 6.19 -8.82 20.27
N LEU A 115 5.16 -9.49 20.79
CA LEU A 115 5.01 -9.71 22.22
C LEU A 115 6.16 -10.55 22.79
N ILE A 116 6.50 -11.66 22.14
CA ILE A 116 7.53 -12.59 22.61
C ILE A 116 8.92 -11.94 22.49
N VAL A 117 9.28 -11.51 21.28
CA VAL A 117 10.60 -10.93 21.01
C VAL A 117 10.78 -9.63 21.80
N GLY A 118 9.78 -8.75 21.80
CA GLY A 118 9.84 -7.48 22.52
C GLY A 118 10.01 -7.67 24.02
N THR A 119 9.28 -8.61 24.63
CA THR A 119 9.45 -8.91 26.06
C THR A 119 10.86 -9.43 26.37
N ILE A 120 11.36 -10.39 25.58
CA ILE A 120 12.70 -10.95 25.77
C ILE A 120 13.77 -9.85 25.60
N MET A 121 13.69 -9.06 24.53
CA MET A 121 14.68 -8.02 24.24
C MET A 121 14.68 -6.92 25.30
N LEU A 122 13.50 -6.47 25.77
CA LEU A 122 13.42 -5.44 26.80
C LEU A 122 13.86 -5.94 28.19
N VAL A 123 13.69 -7.22 28.51
CA VAL A 123 14.10 -7.76 29.82
C VAL A 123 15.62 -7.96 29.89
N PHE A 124 16.23 -8.48 28.83
CA PHE A 124 17.61 -8.96 28.87
C PHE A 124 18.60 -8.06 28.11
N TRP A 125 18.12 -7.22 27.18
CA TRP A 125 18.95 -6.37 26.31
C TRP A 125 18.39 -4.94 26.18
N ALA A 126 17.81 -4.39 27.25
CA ALA A 126 17.29 -3.03 27.23
C ALA A 126 18.38 -2.02 26.84
N SER A 127 18.14 -1.31 25.73
CA SER A 127 18.94 -0.17 25.27
C SER A 127 18.01 0.86 24.63
N PRO A 128 18.43 2.13 24.45
CA PRO A 128 17.56 3.15 23.85
C PRO A 128 16.98 2.73 22.48
N PRO A 129 17.74 2.12 21.55
CA PRO A 129 17.17 1.57 20.31
C PRO A 129 16.12 0.46 20.53
N MET A 130 16.31 -0.43 21.51
CA MET A 130 15.32 -1.47 21.83
C MET A 130 14.05 -0.90 22.44
N ILE A 131 14.17 0.12 23.29
CA ILE A 131 13.02 0.84 23.86
C ILE A 131 12.26 1.57 22.74
N ALA A 132 12.94 2.18 21.78
CA ALA A 132 12.26 2.77 20.61
C ALA A 132 11.54 1.71 19.75
N LEU A 133 12.11 0.51 19.65
CA LEU A 133 11.56 -0.57 18.84
C LEU A 133 10.32 -1.23 19.46
N PHE A 134 10.34 -1.46 20.78
CA PHE A 134 9.32 -2.27 21.48
C PHE A 134 8.53 -1.52 22.56
N GLY A 135 9.05 -0.40 23.06
CA GLY A 135 8.48 0.36 24.16
C GLY A 135 7.21 1.12 23.80
N SER A 136 6.51 1.57 24.84
CA SER A 136 5.28 2.39 24.75
C SER A 136 4.20 1.85 23.79
N PRO A 137 3.87 0.54 23.82
CA PRO A 137 2.81 -0.02 23.00
C PRO A 137 1.47 0.67 23.28
N PHE A 138 0.67 0.83 22.22
CA PHE A 138 -0.73 1.14 22.37
C PHE A 138 -1.50 -0.03 23.00
N SER A 139 -2.79 0.16 23.23
CA SER A 139 -3.65 -0.91 23.73
C SER A 139 -3.56 -2.13 22.80
N PRO A 140 -3.36 -3.36 23.31
CA PRO A 140 -3.40 -4.57 22.49
C PRO A 140 -4.71 -4.70 21.70
N LEU A 141 -5.82 -4.20 22.27
CA LEU A 141 -7.11 -4.18 21.60
C LEU A 141 -7.08 -3.34 20.33
N ALA A 142 -6.31 -2.24 20.32
CA ALA A 142 -6.19 -1.38 19.15
C ALA A 142 -5.59 -2.14 17.95
N TYR A 143 -4.55 -2.95 18.19
CA TYR A 143 -3.95 -3.78 17.13
C TYR A 143 -4.86 -4.94 16.72
N ILE A 144 -5.48 -5.64 17.68
CA ILE A 144 -6.37 -6.77 17.40
C ILE A 144 -7.59 -6.35 16.55
N THR A 145 -8.08 -5.14 16.77
CA THR A 145 -9.26 -4.60 16.08
C THR A 145 -8.92 -3.72 14.87
N TYR A 146 -7.65 -3.60 14.49
CA TYR A 146 -7.21 -2.73 13.40
C TYR A 146 -7.63 -1.26 13.60
N THR A 147 -7.53 -0.77 14.83
CA THR A 147 -7.84 0.61 15.23
C THR A 147 -6.62 1.37 15.79
N GLN A 148 -5.42 0.80 15.71
CA GLN A 148 -4.18 1.45 16.14
C GLN A 148 -3.91 2.77 15.42
N ASN A 149 -4.36 2.94 14.18
CA ASN A 149 -4.24 4.22 13.46
C ASN A 149 -5.11 5.33 14.09
N ILE A 150 -6.26 4.97 14.67
CA ILE A 150 -7.11 5.92 15.42
C ILE A 150 -6.38 6.33 16.70
N GLN A 151 -5.79 5.38 17.43
CA GLN A 151 -5.03 5.68 18.63
C GLN A 151 -3.79 6.54 18.33
N MET A 152 -3.07 6.27 17.23
CA MET A 152 -1.99 7.12 16.73
C MET A 152 -2.45 8.57 16.47
N ALA A 153 -3.63 8.73 15.85
CA ALA A 153 -4.20 10.05 15.59
C ALA A 153 -4.63 10.77 16.88
N MET A 154 -5.27 10.07 17.81
CA MET A 154 -5.73 10.65 19.08
C MET A 154 -4.58 11.06 19.99
N GLU A 155 -3.54 10.23 20.07
CA GLU A 155 -2.35 10.51 20.89
C GLU A 155 -1.28 11.32 20.14
N ASN A 156 -1.52 11.62 18.86
CA ASN A 156 -0.62 12.35 17.96
C ASN A 156 0.84 11.85 18.01
N ARG A 157 1.02 10.53 18.04
CA ARG A 157 2.33 9.87 18.14
C ARG A 157 2.34 8.53 17.43
N TRP A 158 3.53 8.05 17.12
CA TRP A 158 3.74 6.67 16.72
C TRP A 158 3.61 5.71 17.92
N GLY A 159 3.23 4.48 17.61
CA GLY A 159 3.42 3.35 18.52
C GLY A 159 4.87 2.85 18.46
N PRO A 160 5.17 1.68 19.06
CA PRO A 160 6.48 1.04 18.95
C PRO A 160 6.86 0.90 17.48
N ALA A 161 8.13 1.17 17.15
CA ALA A 161 8.58 1.19 15.76
C ALA A 161 8.29 -0.14 15.05
N TRP A 162 8.34 -1.26 15.78
CA TRP A 162 7.98 -2.58 15.27
C TRP A 162 6.56 -2.59 14.69
N LEU A 163 5.58 -1.99 15.35
CA LEU A 163 4.19 -1.99 14.89
C LEU A 163 3.82 -0.72 14.11
N SER A 164 4.74 0.22 13.93
CA SER A 164 4.45 1.55 13.35
C SER A 164 3.81 1.45 11.97
N VAL A 165 4.38 0.64 11.05
CA VAL A 165 3.91 0.49 9.67
C VAL A 165 2.51 -0.12 9.55
N THR A 166 1.99 -0.73 10.62
CA THR A 166 0.67 -1.40 10.59
C THR A 166 -0.51 -0.43 10.50
N TRP A 167 -0.29 0.89 10.62
CA TRP A 167 -1.35 1.89 10.44
C TRP A 167 -2.04 1.77 9.07
N SER A 168 -1.27 1.45 8.02
CA SER A 168 -1.78 1.33 6.65
C SER A 168 -2.67 0.09 6.50
N LEU A 169 -2.32 -1.01 7.16
CA LEU A 169 -3.13 -2.23 7.23
C LEU A 169 -4.45 -1.98 7.95
N ALA A 170 -4.45 -1.15 9.01
CA ALA A 170 -5.67 -0.71 9.65
C ALA A 170 -6.59 0.07 8.69
N VAL A 171 -6.04 1.00 7.91
CA VAL A 171 -6.80 1.72 6.87
C VAL A 171 -7.39 0.76 5.84
N GLU A 172 -6.60 -0.22 5.38
CA GLU A 172 -7.07 -1.22 4.42
C GLU A 172 -8.18 -2.12 4.99
N GLU A 173 -8.04 -2.63 6.22
CA GLU A 173 -9.08 -3.46 6.85
C GLU A 173 -10.38 -2.68 7.10
N GLN A 174 -10.28 -1.41 7.51
CA GLN A 174 -11.44 -0.51 7.63
C GLN A 174 -12.13 -0.33 6.27
N PHE A 175 -11.35 -0.16 5.20
CA PHE A 175 -11.86 -0.11 3.83
C PHE A 175 -12.48 -1.43 3.37
N TYR A 176 -11.89 -2.58 3.70
CA TYR A 176 -12.42 -3.91 3.38
C TYR A 176 -13.70 -4.23 4.16
N LEU A 177 -13.85 -3.66 5.36
CA LEU A 177 -15.08 -3.75 6.11
C LEU A 177 -16.20 -2.97 5.41
N LEU A 178 -15.93 -1.73 4.97
CA LEU A 178 -16.95 -0.81 4.44
C LEU A 178 -17.32 -1.06 2.96
N LEU A 179 -16.33 -1.30 2.10
CA LEU A 179 -16.53 -1.33 0.65
C LEU A 179 -17.55 -2.37 0.15
N PRO A 180 -17.62 -3.61 0.69
CA PRO A 180 -18.64 -4.58 0.27
C PRO A 180 -20.07 -4.07 0.46
N PHE A 181 -20.33 -3.36 1.57
CA PHE A 181 -21.65 -2.75 1.81
C PHE A 181 -21.93 -1.63 0.82
N ILE A 182 -20.95 -0.75 0.58
CA ILE A 182 -21.07 0.34 -0.41
C ILE A 182 -21.43 -0.23 -1.79
N ILE A 183 -20.67 -1.21 -2.28
CA ILE A 183 -20.90 -1.78 -3.62
C ILE A 183 -22.22 -2.55 -3.69
N ARG A 184 -22.59 -3.32 -2.66
CA ARG A 184 -23.83 -4.13 -2.64
C ARG A 184 -25.09 -3.25 -2.58
N LEU A 185 -25.11 -2.27 -1.68
CA LEU A 185 -26.31 -1.48 -1.34
C LEU A 185 -26.55 -0.32 -2.30
N VAL A 186 -25.49 0.32 -2.82
CA VAL A 186 -25.64 1.49 -3.72
C VAL A 186 -26.05 1.02 -5.12
N LYS A 187 -27.11 1.60 -5.67
CA LYS A 187 -27.58 1.26 -7.03
C LYS A 187 -26.47 1.53 -8.06
N PRO A 188 -26.25 0.66 -9.08
CA PRO A 188 -25.12 0.78 -10.01
C PRO A 188 -24.95 2.15 -10.68
N ARG A 189 -26.05 2.84 -10.99
CA ARG A 189 -26.04 4.19 -11.58
C ARG A 189 -25.44 5.28 -10.68
N TRP A 190 -25.46 5.09 -9.36
CA TRP A 190 -24.94 6.06 -8.39
C TRP A 190 -23.50 5.79 -7.96
N ILE A 191 -23.00 4.57 -8.16
CA ILE A 191 -21.62 4.19 -7.81
C ILE A 191 -20.59 5.21 -8.29
N PRO A 192 -20.51 5.62 -9.58
CA PRO A 192 -19.47 6.55 -10.01
C PRO A 192 -19.55 7.92 -9.31
N ARG A 193 -20.78 8.43 -9.06
CA ARG A 193 -20.98 9.70 -8.35
C ARG A 193 -20.51 9.61 -6.90
N LEU A 194 -20.83 8.51 -6.23
CA LEU A 194 -20.39 8.26 -4.87
C LEU A 194 -18.86 8.15 -4.79
N LEU A 195 -18.22 7.41 -5.70
CA LEU A 195 -16.76 7.26 -5.73
C LEU A 195 -16.07 8.62 -5.91
N VAL A 196 -16.53 9.44 -6.86
CA VAL A 196 -16.00 10.80 -7.06
C VAL A 196 -16.22 11.66 -5.82
N THR A 197 -17.39 11.56 -5.17
CA THR A 197 -17.67 12.30 -3.93
C THR A 197 -16.68 11.90 -2.82
N LEU A 198 -16.45 10.61 -2.61
CA LEU A 198 -15.52 10.11 -1.59
C LEU A 198 -14.06 10.50 -1.89
N ILE A 199 -13.66 10.52 -3.16
CA ILE A 199 -12.34 11.04 -3.56
C ILE A 199 -12.22 12.53 -3.19
N LEU A 200 -13.22 13.35 -3.49
CA LEU A 200 -13.20 14.79 -3.22
C LEU A 200 -13.33 15.14 -1.73
N LEU A 201 -13.94 14.28 -0.92
CA LEU A 201 -14.05 14.50 0.52
C LEU A 201 -12.72 14.31 1.26
N SER A 202 -11.78 13.53 0.72
CA SER A 202 -10.48 13.29 1.36
C SER A 202 -9.62 14.57 1.51
N PRO A 203 -9.39 15.40 0.47
CA PRO A 203 -8.71 16.67 0.64
C PRO A 203 -9.50 17.65 1.51
N VAL A 204 -10.85 17.64 1.46
CA VAL A 204 -11.68 18.47 2.34
C VAL A 204 -11.45 18.10 3.81
N TRP A 205 -11.44 16.82 4.15
CA TRP A 205 -11.09 16.34 5.49
C TRP A 205 -9.74 16.87 5.93
N ARG A 206 -8.70 16.72 5.08
CA ARG A 206 -7.35 17.14 5.45
C ARG A 206 -7.22 18.65 5.63
N ILE A 207 -7.88 19.44 4.78
CA ILE A 207 -7.95 20.91 4.92
C ILE A 207 -8.67 21.30 6.22
N VAL A 208 -9.82 20.71 6.51
CA VAL A 208 -10.57 20.99 7.75
C VAL A 208 -9.73 20.64 8.96
N GLN A 209 -9.10 19.47 8.98
CA GLN A 209 -8.24 19.05 10.07
C GLN A 209 -7.01 19.96 10.22
N TRP A 210 -6.37 20.36 9.13
CA TRP A 210 -5.26 21.32 9.14
C TRP A 210 -5.65 22.67 9.75
N LEU A 211 -6.84 23.17 9.42
CA LEU A 211 -7.35 24.43 9.96
C LEU A 211 -7.85 24.32 11.40
N ALA A 212 -8.43 23.18 11.78
CA ALA A 212 -9.06 22.98 13.08
C ALA A 212 -8.10 22.47 14.17
N SER A 213 -7.05 21.74 13.78
CA SER A 213 -6.18 21.04 14.72
C SER A 213 -4.77 20.87 14.14
N ASN A 214 -3.74 21.16 14.93
CA ASN A 214 -2.36 20.78 14.57
C ASN A 214 -2.10 19.26 14.77
N VAL A 215 -3.12 18.41 14.60
CA VAL A 215 -3.01 16.95 14.78
C VAL A 215 -2.64 16.31 13.45
N ILE A 216 -1.34 16.23 13.20
CA ILE A 216 -0.75 15.81 11.92
C ILE A 216 -1.03 14.35 11.62
N PHE A 217 -1.02 13.49 12.65
CA PHE A 217 -1.28 12.07 12.47
C PHE A 217 -2.66 11.80 11.87
N ALA A 218 -3.68 12.57 12.26
CA ALA A 218 -5.04 12.42 11.72
C ALA A 218 -5.10 12.59 10.20
N ASN A 219 -4.26 13.46 9.62
CA ASN A 219 -4.14 13.70 8.19
C ASN A 219 -3.27 12.67 7.46
N TYR A 220 -2.55 11.85 8.20
CA TYR A 220 -1.66 10.84 7.64
C TYR A 220 -2.23 9.42 7.75
N VAL A 221 -2.71 9.02 8.94
CA VAL A 221 -3.01 7.61 9.26
C VAL A 221 -4.49 7.22 9.22
N LEU A 222 -5.42 8.18 9.16
CA LEU A 222 -6.85 7.87 9.17
C LEU A 222 -7.38 7.55 7.77
N LEU A 223 -8.38 6.67 7.71
CA LEU A 223 -9.05 6.29 6.46
C LEU A 223 -9.58 7.52 5.72
N PHE A 224 -10.22 8.47 6.40
CA PHE A 224 -10.78 9.67 5.77
C PHE A 224 -9.74 10.55 5.07
N ALA A 225 -8.49 10.52 5.55
CA ALA A 225 -7.40 11.26 4.95
C ALA A 225 -6.74 10.54 3.76
N ARG A 226 -6.99 9.23 3.60
CA ARG A 226 -6.36 8.35 2.60
C ARG A 226 -7.34 7.68 1.65
N MET A 227 -8.63 7.94 1.82
CA MET A 227 -9.67 7.25 1.06
C MET A 227 -9.67 7.64 -0.41
N ASP A 228 -9.14 8.80 -0.78
CA ASP A 228 -8.94 9.18 -2.18
C ASP A 228 -8.10 8.15 -2.95
N ALA A 229 -6.96 7.72 -2.42
CA ALA A 229 -6.13 6.68 -3.04
C ALA A 229 -6.90 5.37 -3.26
N LEU A 230 -7.59 4.89 -2.22
CA LEU A 230 -8.42 3.70 -2.28
C LEU A 230 -9.55 3.83 -3.32
N PHE A 231 -10.30 4.94 -3.30
CA PHE A 231 -11.45 5.14 -4.18
C PHE A 231 -11.06 5.49 -5.62
N PHE A 232 -9.89 6.10 -5.86
CA PHE A 232 -9.31 6.18 -7.21
C PHE A 232 -9.09 4.78 -7.78
N GLY A 233 -8.55 3.85 -6.98
CA GLY A 233 -8.44 2.45 -7.35
C GLY A 233 -9.79 1.82 -7.74
N VAL A 234 -10.81 1.98 -6.90
CA VAL A 234 -12.17 1.47 -7.16
C VAL A 234 -12.77 2.11 -8.42
N LEU A 235 -12.54 3.41 -8.65
CA LEU A 235 -12.98 4.12 -9.84
C LEU A 235 -12.29 3.56 -11.09
N CYS A 236 -10.98 3.34 -11.06
CA CYS A 236 -10.26 2.66 -12.15
C CYS A 236 -10.85 1.28 -12.44
N ALA A 237 -11.16 0.50 -11.41
CA ALA A 237 -11.80 -0.81 -11.57
C ALA A 237 -13.20 -0.71 -12.21
N TYR A 238 -13.99 0.29 -11.82
CA TYR A 238 -15.29 0.56 -12.42
C TYR A 238 -15.18 0.96 -13.90
N LEU A 239 -14.25 1.86 -14.24
CA LEU A 239 -14.01 2.33 -15.61
C LEU A 239 -13.52 1.21 -16.53
N MET A 240 -12.71 0.28 -16.03
CA MET A 240 -12.21 -0.86 -16.81
C MET A 240 -13.25 -1.93 -17.13
N ARG A 241 -14.40 -1.92 -16.43
CA ARG A 241 -15.53 -2.84 -16.68
C ARG A 241 -16.52 -2.33 -17.71
N ARG A 242 -16.29 -1.14 -18.27
CA ARG A 242 -17.15 -0.53 -19.29
C ARG A 242 -16.36 -0.41 -20.59
N SER A 243 -16.89 -1.00 -21.65
CA SER A 243 -16.26 -1.02 -22.99
C SER A 243 -15.92 0.38 -23.48
N PHE A 244 -16.86 1.32 -23.37
CA PHE A 244 -16.67 2.71 -23.79
C PHE A 244 -15.47 3.39 -23.09
N THR A 245 -15.41 3.36 -21.76
CA THR A 245 -14.32 4.00 -20.98
C THR A 245 -12.99 3.28 -21.14
N LYS A 246 -13.01 1.94 -21.25
CA LYS A 246 -11.82 1.15 -21.55
C LYS A 246 -11.21 1.55 -22.90
N ASN A 247 -12.05 1.64 -23.94
CA ASN A 247 -11.63 2.06 -25.27
C ASN A 247 -11.12 3.52 -25.25
N LEU A 248 -11.82 4.42 -24.56
CA LEU A 248 -11.42 5.82 -24.45
C LEU A 248 -10.02 5.97 -23.83
N ILE A 249 -9.75 5.23 -22.74
CA ILE A 249 -8.45 5.22 -22.06
C ILE A 249 -7.36 4.64 -22.97
N GLN A 250 -7.66 3.58 -23.72
CA GLN A 250 -6.72 3.00 -24.69
C GLN A 250 -6.38 3.98 -25.83
N THR A 251 -7.39 4.66 -26.38
CA THR A 251 -7.23 5.65 -27.45
C THR A 251 -6.44 6.87 -26.98
N HIS A 252 -6.71 7.38 -25.78
CA HIS A 252 -6.09 8.59 -25.24
C HIS A 252 -4.92 8.31 -24.29
N ARG A 253 -4.26 7.15 -24.40
CA ARG A 253 -3.17 6.75 -23.50
C ARG A 253 -2.03 7.77 -23.43
N ARG A 254 -1.75 8.50 -24.52
CA ARG A 254 -0.75 9.59 -24.51
C ARG A 254 -1.10 10.69 -23.52
N ALA A 255 -2.39 11.05 -23.40
CA ALA A 255 -2.85 12.03 -22.43
C ALA A 255 -2.63 11.55 -20.98
N LEU A 256 -2.77 10.23 -20.71
CA LEU A 256 -2.42 9.67 -19.40
C LEU A 256 -0.92 9.76 -19.10
N TYR A 257 -0.05 9.50 -20.08
CA TYR A 257 1.39 9.69 -19.92
C TYR A 257 1.74 11.15 -19.66
N THR A 258 1.15 12.09 -20.40
CA THR A 258 1.34 13.53 -20.20
C THR A 258 0.86 13.95 -18.81
N LEU A 259 -0.32 13.51 -18.38
CA LEU A 259 -0.84 13.78 -17.04
C LEU A 259 0.06 13.18 -15.96
N MET A 260 0.49 11.92 -16.10
CA MET A 260 1.41 11.27 -15.17
C MET A 260 2.73 12.05 -15.05
N PHE A 261 3.27 12.54 -16.17
CA PHE A 261 4.49 13.36 -16.18
C PHE A 261 4.26 14.71 -15.50
N ILE A 262 3.17 15.42 -15.79
CA ILE A 262 2.83 16.69 -15.14
C ILE A 262 2.69 16.51 -13.62
N LEU A 263 2.02 15.43 -13.19
CA LEU A 263 1.85 15.13 -11.77
C LEU A 263 3.19 14.81 -11.10
N ALA A 264 4.01 13.96 -11.71
CA ALA A 264 5.34 13.60 -11.20
C ALA A 264 6.25 14.84 -11.10
N PHE A 265 6.22 15.69 -12.13
CA PHE A 265 6.92 16.97 -12.14
C PHE A 265 6.40 17.88 -11.02
N SER A 266 5.08 18.08 -10.91
CA SER A 266 4.51 18.94 -9.86
C SER A 266 4.92 18.51 -8.45
N LEU A 267 4.96 17.21 -8.17
CA LEU A 267 5.39 16.65 -6.89
C LEU A 267 6.89 16.84 -6.65
N ALA A 268 7.73 16.60 -7.67
CA ALA A 268 9.18 16.77 -7.56
C ALA A 268 9.59 18.23 -7.28
N PHE A 269 8.79 19.20 -7.71
CA PHE A 269 9.05 20.63 -7.58
C PHE A 269 8.28 21.32 -6.44
N LEU A 270 7.54 20.60 -5.58
CA LEU A 270 6.93 21.20 -4.39
C LEU A 270 7.99 21.81 -3.47
N PRO A 271 7.79 22.99 -2.87
CA PRO A 271 8.85 23.68 -2.12
C PRO A 271 9.24 22.96 -0.81
N THR A 272 8.47 21.98 -0.37
CA THR A 272 8.68 21.27 0.89
C THR A 272 9.34 19.91 0.68
N HIS A 273 10.02 19.43 1.73
CA HIS A 273 10.30 18.01 1.84
C HIS A 273 8.97 17.23 1.85
N LEU A 274 9.03 16.05 1.24
CA LEU A 274 7.84 15.27 0.91
C LEU A 274 7.59 14.19 1.96
N ALA A 275 8.46 14.04 2.96
CA ALA A 275 8.28 13.05 3.99
C ALA A 275 7.07 13.42 4.86
N PRO A 276 6.34 12.41 5.38
CA PRO A 276 5.15 12.65 6.21
C PRO A 276 5.43 13.43 7.49
N GLU A 277 6.68 13.41 7.93
CA GLU A 277 7.16 13.98 9.18
C GLU A 277 7.44 15.50 9.05
N ASP A 278 7.50 16.06 7.83
CA ASP A 278 7.91 17.46 7.58
C ASP A 278 6.79 18.50 7.69
N HIS A 279 5.59 18.09 8.13
CA HIS A 279 4.46 19.00 8.40
C HIS A 279 4.10 19.96 7.25
N SER A 280 4.30 19.56 5.98
CA SER A 280 4.07 20.43 4.83
C SER A 280 2.58 20.68 4.56
N VAL A 281 2.23 21.94 4.30
CA VAL A 281 0.86 22.38 3.98
C VAL A 281 0.39 21.68 2.70
N GLU A 282 1.28 21.55 1.73
CA GLU A 282 1.05 20.99 0.41
C GLU A 282 0.61 19.53 0.52
N MET A 283 1.36 18.70 1.27
CA MET A 283 1.00 17.30 1.48
C MET A 283 -0.26 17.15 2.33
N ASN A 284 -0.41 17.98 3.36
CA ASN A 284 -1.59 17.99 4.24
C ASN A 284 -2.85 18.58 3.60
N THR A 285 -2.82 19.00 2.34
CA THR A 285 -3.99 19.49 1.62
C THR A 285 -4.23 18.68 0.34
N TYR A 286 -3.39 18.86 -0.67
CA TYR A 286 -3.59 18.29 -2.00
C TYR A 286 -2.55 17.25 -2.43
N GLY A 287 -1.37 17.22 -1.82
CA GLY A 287 -0.24 16.38 -2.26
C GLY A 287 -0.55 14.88 -2.26
N TYR A 288 -1.24 14.36 -1.23
CA TYR A 288 -1.69 12.96 -1.21
C TYR A 288 -2.68 12.64 -2.34
N SER A 289 -3.57 13.59 -2.69
CA SER A 289 -4.49 13.40 -3.83
C SER A 289 -3.76 13.42 -5.17
N LEU A 290 -2.70 14.23 -5.32
CA LEU A 290 -1.85 14.22 -6.52
C LEU A 290 -1.12 12.89 -6.67
N LEU A 291 -0.57 12.33 -5.58
CA LEU A 291 0.04 11.00 -5.56
C LEU A 291 -0.97 9.91 -5.94
N ALA A 292 -2.16 9.96 -5.33
CA ALA A 292 -3.24 9.02 -5.63
C ALA A 292 -3.63 9.05 -7.13
N LEU A 293 -3.74 10.25 -7.72
CA LEU A 293 -4.03 10.40 -9.14
C LEU A 293 -2.87 9.94 -10.03
N LEU A 294 -1.63 10.23 -9.65
CA LEU A 294 -0.42 9.76 -10.34
C LEU A 294 -0.42 8.24 -10.39
N TYR A 295 -0.66 7.57 -9.26
CA TYR A 295 -0.69 6.11 -9.20
C TYR A 295 -1.90 5.51 -9.91
N ALA A 296 -3.04 6.21 -9.95
CA ALA A 296 -4.18 5.81 -10.77
C ALA A 296 -3.84 5.84 -12.27
N CYS A 297 -3.15 6.89 -12.74
CA CYS A 297 -2.64 6.98 -14.11
C CYS A 297 -1.64 5.86 -14.41
N PHE A 298 -0.67 5.63 -13.52
CA PHE A 298 0.32 4.56 -13.64
C PHE A 298 -0.34 3.18 -13.76
N LEU A 299 -1.31 2.89 -12.88
CA LEU A 299 -2.09 1.65 -12.90
C LEU A 299 -2.85 1.49 -14.23
N LEU A 300 -3.58 2.51 -14.67
CA LEU A 300 -4.34 2.46 -15.92
C LEU A 300 -3.44 2.24 -17.13
N ILE A 301 -2.29 2.92 -17.20
CA ILE A 301 -1.29 2.70 -18.25
C ILE A 301 -0.82 1.25 -18.22
N ALA A 302 -0.41 0.74 -17.05
CA ALA A 302 0.13 -0.60 -16.90
C ALA A 302 -0.84 -1.71 -17.36
N ILE A 303 -2.13 -1.59 -17.05
CA ILE A 303 -3.13 -2.63 -17.37
C ILE A 303 -3.74 -2.49 -18.77
N THR A 304 -3.67 -1.31 -19.40
CA THR A 304 -4.23 -1.08 -20.74
C THR A 304 -3.18 -1.16 -21.85
N GLU A 305 -1.90 -1.04 -21.51
CA GLU A 305 -0.80 -1.12 -22.46
C GLU A 305 -0.20 -2.53 -22.52
N GLN A 306 -0.02 -3.05 -23.74
CA GLN A 306 0.56 -4.39 -23.94
C GLN A 306 2.07 -4.38 -24.24
N ARG A 307 2.62 -3.30 -24.82
CA ARG A 307 3.99 -3.28 -25.38
C ARG A 307 4.89 -2.10 -24.96
N GLY A 308 4.39 -1.16 -24.16
CA GLY A 308 5.15 0.02 -23.75
C GLY A 308 6.06 -0.21 -22.54
N LEU A 309 6.82 0.82 -22.18
CA LEU A 309 7.85 0.76 -21.12
C LEU A 309 7.26 0.36 -19.76
N VAL A 310 6.15 0.98 -19.36
CA VAL A 310 5.46 0.67 -18.09
C VAL A 310 4.99 -0.78 -18.06
N SER A 311 4.44 -1.27 -19.17
CA SER A 311 4.01 -2.67 -19.29
C SER A 311 5.19 -3.64 -19.21
N LYS A 312 6.31 -3.35 -19.87
CA LYS A 312 7.54 -4.16 -19.78
C LYS A 312 8.11 -4.19 -18.37
N LEU A 313 8.16 -3.03 -17.70
CA LEU A 313 8.62 -2.91 -16.33
C LEU A 313 7.75 -3.75 -15.39
N THR A 314 6.44 -3.59 -15.44
CA THR A 314 5.50 -4.31 -14.57
C THR A 314 5.37 -5.81 -14.90
N GLN A 315 5.84 -6.25 -16.07
CA GLN A 315 5.93 -7.69 -16.41
C GLN A 315 7.25 -8.33 -15.99
N ASN A 316 8.22 -7.55 -15.49
CA ASN A 316 9.51 -8.06 -15.06
C ASN A 316 9.34 -9.17 -14.01
N PRO A 317 10.00 -10.33 -14.18
CA PRO A 317 9.80 -11.49 -13.30
C PRO A 317 10.24 -11.22 -11.86
N LEU A 318 11.29 -10.43 -11.63
CA LEU A 318 11.77 -10.09 -10.29
C LEU A 318 10.75 -9.21 -9.56
N LEU A 319 10.23 -8.17 -10.23
CA LEU A 319 9.18 -7.32 -9.65
C LEU A 319 7.92 -8.12 -9.32
N ARG A 320 7.53 -9.07 -10.19
CA ARG A 320 6.40 -9.95 -9.91
C ARG A 320 6.64 -10.86 -8.71
N GLN A 321 7.84 -11.42 -8.57
CA GLN A 321 8.21 -12.22 -7.40
C GLN A 321 8.16 -11.38 -6.11
N LEU A 322 8.71 -10.17 -6.13
CA LEU A 322 8.60 -9.23 -5.02
C LEU A 322 7.13 -8.90 -4.72
N GLY A 323 6.29 -8.74 -5.73
CA GLY A 323 4.85 -8.50 -5.58
C GLY A 323 4.10 -9.63 -4.89
N ILE A 324 4.48 -10.89 -5.14
CA ILE A 324 3.92 -12.06 -4.46
C ILE A 324 4.29 -12.04 -2.97
N LEU A 325 5.55 -11.70 -2.66
CA LEU A 325 6.10 -11.64 -1.30
C LEU A 325 5.81 -10.31 -0.57
N ALA A 326 5.21 -9.33 -1.25
CA ALA A 326 5.12 -7.95 -0.81
C ALA A 326 4.51 -7.80 0.59
N TYR A 327 3.51 -8.61 0.93
CA TYR A 327 2.87 -8.56 2.25
C TYR A 327 3.83 -8.95 3.39
N GLY A 328 4.60 -10.03 3.21
CA GLY A 328 5.60 -10.45 4.18
C GLY A 328 6.76 -9.47 4.28
N ILE A 329 7.26 -8.98 3.14
CA ILE A 329 8.31 -7.94 3.11
C ILE A 329 7.81 -6.69 3.85
N TYR A 330 6.56 -6.27 3.62
CA TYR A 330 5.99 -5.09 4.27
C TYR A 330 5.92 -5.21 5.79
N LEU A 331 5.57 -6.38 6.33
CA LEU A 331 5.57 -6.57 7.79
C LEU A 331 6.97 -6.64 8.38
N PHE A 332 7.93 -7.26 7.68
CA PHE A 332 9.24 -7.56 8.26
C PHE A 332 10.29 -6.45 8.06
N HIS A 333 10.21 -5.65 6.99
CA HIS A 333 11.32 -4.76 6.59
C HIS A 333 11.80 -3.79 7.68
N ASP A 334 10.93 -2.91 8.22
CA ASP A 334 11.34 -1.90 9.19
C ASP A 334 11.77 -2.52 10.55
N PRO A 335 11.03 -3.47 11.14
CA PRO A 335 11.46 -4.11 12.39
C PRO A 335 12.76 -4.90 12.27
N VAL A 336 12.97 -5.64 11.17
CA VAL A 336 14.20 -6.41 10.97
C VAL A 336 15.39 -5.47 10.84
N ASN A 337 15.25 -4.37 10.08
CA ASN A 337 16.30 -3.37 9.94
C ASN A 337 16.67 -2.73 11.29
N ARG A 338 15.66 -2.26 12.04
CA ARG A 338 15.87 -1.64 13.35
C ARG A 338 16.44 -2.62 14.37
N LEU A 339 15.96 -3.86 14.39
CA LEU A 339 16.46 -4.89 15.30
C LEU A 339 17.93 -5.22 15.01
N ALA A 340 18.30 -5.40 13.75
CA ALA A 340 19.66 -5.72 13.37
C ALA A 340 20.65 -4.59 13.74
N HIS A 341 20.29 -3.32 13.46
CA HIS A 341 21.09 -2.17 13.88
C HIS A 341 21.17 -2.06 15.41
N ALA A 342 20.07 -2.31 16.11
CA ALA A 342 20.06 -2.27 17.57
C ALA A 342 20.91 -3.39 18.20
N MET A 343 20.90 -4.60 17.63
CA MET A 343 21.67 -5.74 18.17
C MET A 343 23.16 -5.69 17.80
N LEU A 344 23.49 -5.31 16.57
CA LEU A 344 24.87 -5.38 16.07
C LEU A 344 25.65 -4.10 16.30
N LEU A 345 24.98 -2.95 16.29
CA LEU A 345 25.61 -1.63 16.34
C LEU A 345 25.10 -0.75 17.50
N ASN A 346 24.12 -1.24 18.28
CA ASN A 346 23.49 -0.50 19.39
C ASN A 346 23.01 0.90 19.01
N GLN A 347 22.41 1.02 17.82
CA GLN A 347 21.94 2.30 17.27
C GLN A 347 20.64 2.12 16.47
N THR A 348 20.02 3.24 16.08
CA THR A 348 18.96 3.25 15.07
C THR A 348 19.55 3.25 13.66
N PRO A 349 18.85 2.68 12.66
CA PRO A 349 19.36 2.65 11.28
C PRO A 349 19.73 4.04 10.75
N HIS A 350 20.95 4.16 10.25
CA HIS A 350 21.46 5.26 9.42
C HIS A 350 22.51 4.68 8.45
N LEU A 351 23.12 5.47 7.57
CA LEU A 351 24.07 5.00 6.55
C LEU A 351 25.34 5.87 6.49
N GLN A 352 26.04 6.02 7.61
CA GLN A 352 27.26 6.86 7.69
C GLN A 352 28.54 6.04 7.56
N THR A 353 28.52 4.78 7.97
CA THR A 353 29.69 3.89 8.02
C THR A 353 29.53 2.68 7.11
N VAL A 354 30.65 2.02 6.79
CA VAL A 354 30.62 0.73 6.07
C VAL A 354 29.87 -0.34 6.88
N ALA A 355 29.99 -0.33 8.20
CA ALA A 355 29.26 -1.24 9.07
C ALA A 355 27.74 -1.06 8.93
N ASP A 356 27.25 0.18 8.85
CA ASP A 356 25.84 0.48 8.66
C ASP A 356 25.30 -0.10 7.34
N ILE A 357 26.07 0.06 6.26
CA ILE A 357 25.70 -0.46 4.93
C ILE A 357 25.64 -1.99 4.98
N LEU A 358 26.63 -2.64 5.59
CA LEU A 358 26.67 -4.10 5.71
C LEU A 358 25.50 -4.63 6.55
N VAL A 359 25.17 -3.99 7.68
CA VAL A 359 24.03 -4.37 8.53
C VAL A 359 22.70 -4.12 7.81
N THR A 360 22.59 -3.05 7.02
CA THR A 360 21.40 -2.76 6.22
C THR A 360 21.18 -3.80 5.11
N LEU A 361 22.25 -4.20 4.40
CA LEU A 361 22.20 -5.26 3.38
C LEU A 361 21.88 -6.63 3.99
N LEU A 362 22.45 -6.92 5.17
CA LEU A 362 22.11 -8.11 5.94
C LEU A 362 20.62 -8.11 6.33
N SER A 363 20.12 -6.99 6.85
CA SER A 363 18.72 -6.82 7.23
C SER A 363 17.76 -7.00 6.06
N PHE A 364 18.15 -6.52 4.87
CA PHE A 364 17.36 -6.68 3.65
C PHE A 364 17.30 -8.16 3.25
N THR A 365 18.45 -8.84 3.30
CA THR A 365 18.55 -10.27 3.02
C THR A 365 17.71 -11.10 4.00
N ILE A 366 17.77 -10.80 5.30
CA ILE A 366 16.95 -11.45 6.34
C ILE A 366 15.47 -11.20 6.06
N THR A 367 15.08 -9.98 5.71
CA THR A 367 13.68 -9.63 5.38
C THR A 367 13.16 -10.45 4.20
N LEU A 368 13.94 -10.56 3.11
CA LEU A 368 13.56 -11.37 1.96
C LEU A 368 13.46 -12.86 2.33
N ALA A 369 14.39 -13.37 3.12
CA ALA A 369 14.38 -14.75 3.58
C ALA A 369 13.15 -15.06 4.44
N LEU A 370 12.82 -14.18 5.40
CA LEU A 370 11.64 -14.32 6.26
C LEU A 370 10.34 -14.24 5.45
N ALA A 371 10.22 -13.29 4.53
CA ALA A 371 9.05 -13.17 3.66
C ALA A 371 8.89 -14.40 2.76
N TYR A 372 9.99 -14.88 2.17
CA TYR A 372 9.99 -16.09 1.35
C TYR A 372 9.58 -17.33 2.16
N PHE A 373 10.16 -17.51 3.34
CA PHE A 373 9.85 -18.63 4.23
C PHE A 373 8.39 -18.60 4.70
N SER A 374 7.92 -17.43 5.17
CA SER A 374 6.54 -17.20 5.58
C SER A 374 5.56 -17.58 4.46
N TRP A 375 5.82 -17.11 3.24
CA TRP A 375 4.95 -17.40 2.10
C TRP A 375 4.84 -18.90 1.81
N HIS A 376 5.98 -19.59 1.71
CA HIS A 376 6.00 -21.00 1.26
C HIS A 376 5.57 -21.99 2.34
N THR A 377 5.82 -21.69 3.61
CA THR A 377 5.49 -22.62 4.71
C THR A 377 4.06 -22.45 5.22
N PHE A 378 3.60 -21.20 5.26
CA PHE A 378 2.43 -20.80 6.03
C PHE A 378 1.40 -20.07 5.15
N GLU A 379 1.69 -18.86 4.65
CA GLU A 379 0.68 -17.99 4.03
C GLU A 379 0.00 -18.64 2.80
N LYS A 380 0.78 -19.26 1.90
CA LYS A 380 0.25 -19.84 0.65
C LYS A 380 -0.85 -20.85 0.91
N LYS A 381 -0.76 -21.62 2.01
CA LYS A 381 -1.78 -22.62 2.39
C LYS A 381 -3.08 -21.97 2.82
N PHE A 382 -3.01 -20.90 3.63
CA PHE A 382 -4.20 -20.16 4.04
C PHE A 382 -4.86 -19.48 2.84
N VAL A 383 -4.08 -18.81 1.99
CA VAL A 383 -4.60 -18.16 0.77
C VAL A 383 -5.31 -19.18 -0.13
N ALA A 384 -4.73 -20.37 -0.33
CA ALA A 384 -5.36 -21.44 -1.11
C ALA A 384 -6.71 -21.89 -0.51
N ARG A 385 -6.78 -22.07 0.82
CA ARG A 385 -8.03 -22.41 1.53
C ARG A 385 -9.09 -21.32 1.37
N GLY A 386 -8.72 -20.05 1.48
CA GLY A 386 -9.64 -18.94 1.22
C GLY A 386 -10.16 -18.94 -0.22
N HIS A 387 -9.29 -19.23 -1.20
CA HIS A 387 -9.68 -19.29 -2.61
C HIS A 387 -10.62 -20.46 -2.94
N ALA A 388 -10.60 -21.54 -2.15
CA ALA A 388 -11.55 -22.66 -2.30
C ALA A 388 -13.02 -22.23 -2.08
N ILE A 389 -13.28 -21.16 -1.33
CA ILE A 389 -14.63 -20.63 -1.08
C ILE A 389 -15.05 -19.75 -2.27
N GLN A 390 -15.48 -20.37 -3.37
CA GLN A 390 -15.85 -19.69 -4.61
C GLN A 390 -17.15 -18.87 -4.50
N TYR A 391 -17.26 -17.81 -5.30
CA TYR A 391 -18.53 -17.09 -5.44
C TYR A 391 -19.52 -17.96 -6.21
N LYS A 392 -20.73 -18.14 -5.65
CA LYS A 392 -21.83 -18.87 -6.30
C LYS A 392 -22.42 -18.02 -7.43
N LYS A 393 -22.79 -18.68 -8.52
CA LYS A 393 -23.45 -18.05 -9.67
C LYS A 393 -24.93 -17.80 -9.39
#